data_AF-A0A0F7QIJ3-F1
#
_entry.id   AF-A0A0F7QIJ3-F1
#
_cell.length_a   1.000
_cell.length_b   1.000
_cell.length_c   1.000
_cell.angle_alpha   90.00
_cell.angle_beta   90.00
_cell.angle_gamma   90.00
#
_symmetry.space_group_name_H-M   'P 1'
#
loop_
_entity.id
_entity.type
_entity.pdbx_description
1 polymer ?
#
loop_
_entity_poly.entity_id
_entity_poly.type
_entity_poly.pdbx_seq_one_letter_code
_entity_poly.pdbx_strand_id
1 'polypeptide(L)' 'MNNARRRQLQQITAQLEEIREQIETLVSEEEEALDAMPESLQASNRGARMEEIVDQLNEAASGIEDAVAVLNEAAA' A
#
# COMPACT_ATOMS: atom_id res chain seq x y z
N MET A 1 -17.73 1.21 23.16
CA MET A 1 -16.47 0.52 23.53
C MET A 1 -15.79 1.22 24.72
N ASN A 2 -14.94 0.55 25.51
CA ASN A 2 -14.18 1.23 26.58
C ASN A 2 -12.94 1.94 26.00
N ASN A 3 -12.55 3.06 26.61
CA ASN A 3 -11.41 3.91 26.24
C ASN A 3 -10.10 3.13 25.99
N ALA A 4 -9.81 2.07 26.75
CA ALA A 4 -8.59 1.28 26.54
C ALA A 4 -8.56 0.59 25.17
N ARG A 5 -9.68 -0.04 24.76
CA ARG A 5 -9.80 -0.70 23.46
C ARG A 5 -9.84 0.30 22.31
N ARG A 6 -10.45 1.47 22.52
CA ARG A 6 -10.43 2.58 21.55
C ARG A 6 -9.02 3.05 21.24
N ARG A 7 -8.18 3.22 22.27
CA ARG A 7 -6.76 3.60 22.09
C ARG A 7 -5.95 2.54 21.36
N GLN A 8 -6.20 1.26 21.64
CA GLN A 8 -5.54 0.17 20.92
C GLN A 8 -5.91 0.19 19.43
N LEU A 9 -7.19 0.40 19.11
CA LEU A 9 -7.62 0.52 17.71
C LEU A 9 -6.97 1.72 17.01
N GLN A 10 -6.88 2.87 17.68
CA GLN A 10 -6.18 4.05 17.13
C GLN A 10 -4.68 3.80 16.87
N GLN A 11 -4.02 3.00 17.71
CA GLN A 11 -2.62 2.62 17.47
C GLN A 11 -2.51 1.69 16.26
N ILE A 12 -3.42 0.72 16.14
CA ILE A 12 -3.44 -0.20 14.98
C ILE A 12 -3.69 0.59 13.69
N THR A 13 -4.66 1.52 13.67
CA THR A 13 -4.93 2.34 12.47
C THR A 13 -3.72 3.19 12.09
N ALA A 14 -3.04 3.80 13.07
CA ALA A 14 -1.83 4.59 12.80
C ALA A 14 -0.68 3.73 12.22
N GLN A 15 -0.49 2.51 12.73
CA GLN A 15 0.51 1.58 12.17
C GLN A 15 0.15 1.13 10.76
N LEU A 16 -1.14 0.90 10.48
CA LEU A 16 -1.61 0.56 9.16
C LEU A 16 -1.37 1.70 8.16
N GLU A 17 -1.66 2.94 8.55
CA GLU A 17 -1.39 4.13 7.72
C GLU A 17 0.11 4.28 7.43
N GLU A 18 0.98 4.08 8.43
CA GLU A 18 2.44 4.10 8.23
C GLU A 18 2.90 3.02 7.24
N ILE A 19 2.35 1.80 7.34
CA ILE A 19 2.66 0.72 6.40
C ILE A 19 2.16 1.06 4.99
N ARG A 20 0.98 1.70 4.87
CA ARG A 20 0.44 2.14 3.58
C ARG A 20 1.38 3.13 2.90
N GLU A 21 1.86 4.15 3.63
CA GLU A 21 2.80 5.14 3.11
C GLU A 21 4.13 4.48 2.65
N GLN A 22 4.61 3.47 3.38
CA GLN A 22 5.78 2.70 2.96
C GLN A 22 5.53 1.92 1.66
N ILE A 23 4.35 1.33 1.49
CA ILE A 23 3.96 0.65 0.26
C ILE A 23 3.86 1.64 -0.91
N GLU A 24 3.23 2.80 -0.72
CA GLU A 24 3.13 3.85 -1.75
C GLU A 24 4.51 4.37 -2.18
N THR A 25 5.45 4.44 -1.24
CA THR A 25 6.86 4.78 -1.55
C THR A 25 7.49 3.71 -2.45
N LEU A 26 7.31 2.42 -2.13
CA LEU A 26 7.83 1.32 -2.95
C LEU A 26 7.18 1.27 -4.34
N VAL A 27 5.88 1.57 -4.44
CA VAL A 27 5.20 1.70 -5.75
C VAL A 27 5.90 2.76 -6.59
N SER A 28 6.14 3.94 -6.01
CA SER A 28 6.81 5.03 -6.72
C SER A 28 8.22 4.63 -7.17
N GLU A 29 8.99 3.95 -6.30
CA GLU A 29 10.33 3.45 -6.64
C GLU A 29 10.29 2.41 -7.78
N GLU A 30 9.32 1.50 -7.80
CA GLU A 30 9.16 0.49 -8.86
C GLU A 30 8.72 1.12 -10.19
N GLU A 31 7.81 2.10 -10.16
CA GLU A 31 7.39 2.85 -11.35
C GLU A 31 8.56 3.67 -11.93
N GLU A 32 9.33 4.36 -11.10
CA GLU A 32 10.55 5.07 -11.52
C GLU A 32 11.58 4.11 -12.13
N ALA A 33 11.75 2.92 -11.54
CA ALA A 33 12.64 1.90 -12.06
C ALA A 33 12.15 1.34 -13.41
N LEU A 34 10.83 1.19 -13.60
CA LEU A 34 10.21 0.79 -14.85
C LEU A 34 10.44 1.84 -15.95
N ASP A 35 10.18 3.10 -15.64
CA ASP A 35 10.34 4.24 -16.55
C ASP A 35 11.81 4.46 -16.95
N ALA A 36 12.75 4.18 -16.05
CA ALA A 36 14.18 4.28 -16.35
C ALA A 36 14.70 3.15 -17.26
N MET A 37 13.94 2.07 -17.47
CA MET A 37 14.35 0.99 -18.36
C MET A 37 14.21 1.36 -19.85
N PRO A 38 15.06 0.79 -20.73
CA PRO A 38 14.85 0.87 -22.18
C PRO A 38 13.49 0.27 -22.59
N GLU A 39 12.82 0.87 -23.58
CA GLU A 39 11.52 0.39 -24.11
C GLU A 39 11.51 -1.10 -24.48
N SER A 40 12.64 -1.62 -24.99
CA SER A 40 12.78 -3.04 -25.33
C SER A 40 12.73 -3.98 -24.12
N LEU A 41 13.12 -3.50 -22.94
CA LEU A 41 13.02 -4.22 -21.67
C LEU A 41 11.68 -3.99 -20.96
N GLN A 42 11.08 -2.81 -21.13
CA GLN A 42 9.72 -2.55 -20.67
C GLN A 42 8.71 -3.50 -21.35
N ALA A 43 8.80 -3.66 -22.67
CA ALA A 43 7.95 -4.60 -23.43
C ALA A 43 8.30 -6.09 -23.23
N SER A 44 9.28 -6.41 -22.37
CA SER A 44 9.68 -7.78 -22.08
C SER A 44 8.91 -8.36 -20.90
N ASN A 45 9.03 -9.67 -20.69
CA ASN A 45 8.50 -10.34 -19.49
C ASN A 45 9.00 -9.71 -18.17
N ARG A 46 10.15 -9.00 -18.20
CA ARG A 46 10.66 -8.30 -17.03
C ARG A 46 9.84 -7.05 -16.72
N GLY A 47 9.53 -6.22 -17.71
CA GLY A 47 8.71 -5.03 -17.51
C GLY A 47 7.28 -5.40 -17.10
N ALA A 48 6.67 -6.38 -17.79
CA ALA A 48 5.35 -6.89 -17.41
C ALA A 48 5.28 -7.41 -15.96
N ARG A 49 6.37 -8.00 -15.44
CA ARG A 49 6.45 -8.43 -14.05
C ARG A 49 6.57 -7.26 -13.07
N MET A 50 7.24 -6.18 -13.45
CA MET A 50 7.34 -4.97 -12.63
C MET A 50 5.99 -4.25 -12.57
N GLU A 51 5.28 -4.16 -13.69
CA GLU A 51 3.89 -3.68 -13.73
C GLU A 51 2.97 -4.52 -12.81
N GLU A 52 3.07 -5.85 -12.87
CA GLU A 52 2.30 -6.73 -11.97
C GLU A 52 2.62 -6.50 -10.48
N ILE A 53 3.90 -6.24 -10.15
CA ILE A 53 4.30 -5.92 -8.77
C ILE A 53 3.68 -4.60 -8.34
N VAL A 54 3.73 -3.56 -9.19
CA VAL A 54 3.10 -2.26 -8.92
C VAL A 54 1.60 -2.43 -8.68
N ASP A 55 0.90 -3.18 -9.52
CA ASP A 55 -0.53 -3.47 -9.35
C ASP A 55 -0.83 -4.16 -8.01
N GLN A 56 -0.04 -5.18 -7.64
CA GLN A 56 -0.21 -5.90 -6.37
C GLN A 56 0.04 -5.02 -5.14
N LEU A 57 1.04 -4.12 -5.22
CA LEU A 57 1.32 -3.17 -4.14
C LEU A 57 0.20 -2.13 -4.00
N ASN A 58 -0.34 -1.62 -5.11
CA ASN A 58 -1.48 -0.72 -5.11
C ASN A 58 -2.75 -1.38 -4.55
N GLU A 59 -2.99 -2.66 -4.88
CA GLU A 59 -4.07 -3.44 -4.28
C GLU A 59 -3.88 -3.58 -2.76
N ALA A 60 -2.66 -3.87 -2.30
CA ALA A 60 -2.36 -3.96 -0.88
C ALA A 60 -2.57 -2.63 -0.14
N ALA A 61 -2.12 -1.51 -0.71
CA ALA A 61 -2.34 -0.17 -0.14
C ALA A 61 -3.84 0.15 -0.02
N SER A 62 -4.61 -0.15 -1.06
CA SER A 62 -6.07 0.06 -1.07
C SER A 62 -6.77 -0.80 -0.01
N GLY A 63 -6.37 -2.07 0.13
CA GLY A 63 -6.91 -2.96 1.17
C GLY A 63 -6.61 -2.47 2.59
N ILE A 64 -5.49 -1.78 2.79
CA ILE A 64 -5.17 -1.13 4.08
C ILE A 64 -6.10 0.06 4.33
N GLU A 65 -6.39 0.89 3.33
CA GLU A 65 -7.35 2.00 3.49
C GLU A 65 -8.73 1.51 3.91
N ASP A 66 -9.22 0.47 3.25
CA ASP A 66 -10.50 -0.16 3.60
C ASP A 66 -10.49 -0.70 5.03
N ALA A 67 -9.40 -1.35 5.44
CA ALA A 67 -9.25 -1.85 6.81
C ALA A 67 -9.24 -0.70 7.83
N VAL A 68 -8.53 0.40 7.55
CA VAL A 68 -8.49 1.59 8.41
C VAL A 68 -9.88 2.22 8.54
N ALA A 69 -10.63 2.32 7.44
CA ALA A 69 -12.00 2.84 7.46
C ALA A 69 -12.91 2.02 8.39
N VAL A 70 -12.91 0.69 8.24
CA VAL A 70 -13.70 -0.22 9.09
C VAL A 70 -13.27 -0.15 10.56
N LEU A 71 -11.97 -0.05 10.84
CA LEU A 71 -11.45 0.08 12.20
C LEU A 71 -11.86 1.41 12.85
N ASN A 72 -11.86 2.50 12.09
CA ASN A 72 -12.32 3.82 12.55
C ASN A 72 -13.82 3.82 12.87
N GLU A 73 -14.65 3.17 12.05
CA GLU A 73 -16.07 2.97 12.34
C GLU A 73 -16.30 2.14 13.60
N ALA A 74 -15.54 1.06 13.79
CA ALA A 74 -15.59 0.24 15.00
C ALA A 74 -15.09 0.98 16.25
N ALA A 75 -14.24 1.99 16.07
CA ALA A 75 -13.70 2.81 17.14
C ALA A 75 -14.64 3.91 17.64
N ALA A 76 -15.63 4.32 16.83
CA ALA A 76 -16.66 5.29 17.19
C ALA A 76 -17.43 4.87 18.46
#